data_AF-A0A916GWQ6-F1
#
_entry.id   AF-A0A916GWQ6-F1
#
_cell.length_a   1.000
_cell.length_b   1.000
_cell.length_c   1.000
_cell.angle_alpha   90.00
_cell.angle_beta   90.00
_cell.angle_gamma   90.00
#
_symmetry.space_group_name_H-M   'P 1'
#
loop_
_entity.id
_entity.type
_entity.pdbx_description
1 polymer ?
#
loop_
_entity_poly.entity_id
_entity_poly.type
_entity_poly.pdbx_seq_one_letter_code
_entity_poly.pdbx_strand_id
1 'polypeptide(L)' 'MSFKAYMIHQEEGKVTSRFVDMDEAQLDAGEVTIRVAYSSVNYKD' A
#
# COMPACT_ATOMS: atom_id res chain seq x y z
N MET A 1 -7.88 8.22 -9.70
CA MET A 1 -7.88 9.14 -8.51
C MET A 1 -6.82 8.60 -7.59
N SER A 2 -6.03 9.46 -6.92
CA SER A 2 -4.97 8.96 -6.04
C SER A 2 -5.42 8.78 -4.60
N PHE A 3 -4.92 7.74 -3.94
CA PHE A 3 -5.10 7.48 -2.51
C PHE A 3 -3.73 7.26 -1.83
N LYS A 4 -3.68 7.44 -0.50
CA LYS A 4 -2.43 7.22 0.25
C LYS A 4 -2.29 5.76 0.67
N ALA A 5 -1.10 5.21 0.46
CA ALA A 5 -0.72 3.85 0.89
C ALA A 5 0.64 3.88 1.59
N TYR A 6 0.86 2.99 2.57
CA TYR A 6 2.19 2.75 3.13
C TYR A 6 2.87 1.63 2.34
N MET A 7 3.90 1.97 1.56
CA MET A 7 4.53 1.05 0.61
C MET A 7 5.96 0.74 1.03
N ILE A 8 6.31 -0.54 0.93
CA ILE A 8 7.66 -1.05 1.16
C ILE A 8 8.36 -1.18 -0.20
N HIS A 9 9.57 -0.66 -0.29
CA HIS A 9 10.44 -0.69 -1.47
C HIS A 9 11.77 -1.36 -1.14
N GLN A 10 12.37 -2.01 -2.13
CA GLN A 10 13.76 -2.42 -2.08
C GLN A 10 14.60 -1.50 -2.96
N GLU A 11 15.49 -0.73 -2.34
CA GLU A 11 16.33 0.28 -2.98
C GLU A 11 17.76 0.08 -2.51
N GLU A 12 18.72 -0.04 -3.44
CA GLU A 12 20.14 -0.20 -3.13
C GLU A 12 20.45 -1.36 -2.14
N GLY A 13 19.70 -2.46 -2.26
CA GLY A 13 19.84 -3.62 -1.36
C GLY A 13 19.29 -3.41 0.05
N LYS A 14 18.62 -2.28 0.31
CA LYS A 14 17.97 -1.97 1.59
C LYS A 14 16.45 -1.93 1.43
N VAL A 15 15.75 -2.24 2.50
CA VAL A 15 14.30 -2.06 2.59
C VAL A 15 14.02 -0.65 3.07
N THR A 16 13.18 0.08 2.35
CA THR A 16 12.68 1.41 2.74
C THR A 16 11.17 1.41 2.72
N SER A 17 10.53 2.14 3.62
CA SER A 17 9.07 2.17 3.73
C SER A 17 8.59 3.60 3.89
N ARG A 18 7.56 3.99 3.14
CA ARG A 18 7.05 5.38 3.11
C ARG A 18 5.59 5.44 2.66
N PHE A 19 4.92 6.52 3.02
CA PHE A 19 3.63 6.83 2.41
C PHE A 19 3.83 7.31 0.96
N VAL A 20 3.02 6.79 0.06
CA VAL A 20 2.98 7.15 -1.36
C VAL A 20 1.55 7.50 -1.78
N ASP A 21 1.42 8.31 -2.82
CA ASP A 21 0.15 8.47 -3.53
C ASP A 21 0.10 7.40 -4.63
N MET A 22 -0.94 6.56 -4.61
CA MET A 22 -1.14 5.43 -5.51
C MET A 22 -2.45 5.61 -6.28
N ASP A 23 -2.49 5.19 -7.54
CA ASP A 23 -3.71 5.16 -8.36
C ASP A 23 -4.37 3.77 -8.31
N GLU A 24 -5.69 3.73 -8.45
CA GLU A 24 -6.47 2.48 -8.46
C GLU A 24 -6.01 1.50 -9.54
N ALA A 25 -5.50 1.98 -10.68
CA ALA A 25 -4.96 1.14 -11.74
C ALA A 25 -3.70 0.35 -11.33
N GLN A 26 -3.07 0.69 -10.21
CA GLN A 26 -1.91 -0.01 -9.65
C GLN A 26 -2.30 -1.12 -8.66
N LEU A 27 -3.57 -1.25 -8.32
CA LEU A 27 -4.07 -2.36 -7.52
C LEU A 27 -4.07 -3.64 -8.34
N ASP A 28 -3.80 -4.78 -7.68
CA ASP A 28 -3.98 -6.08 -8.31
C ASP A 28 -5.45 -6.29 -8.72
N ALA A 29 -5.67 -7.10 -9.74
CA ALA A 29 -7.01 -7.43 -10.20
C ALA A 29 -7.83 -8.11 -9.08
N GLY A 30 -9.06 -7.65 -8.88
CA GLY A 30 -9.98 -8.18 -7.87
C GLY A 30 -11.44 -7.92 -8.23
N GLU A 31 -12.35 -8.57 -7.51
CA GLU A 31 -13.79 -8.46 -7.75
C GLU A 31 -14.45 -7.30 -6.99
N VAL A 32 -13.82 -6.85 -5.90
CA VAL A 32 -14.37 -5.83 -5.00
C VAL A 32 -13.27 -4.85 -4.59
N THR A 33 -13.55 -3.56 -4.71
CA THR A 33 -12.70 -2.48 -4.22
C THR A 33 -13.28 -1.90 -2.94
N ILE A 34 -12.45 -1.74 -1.91
CA ILE A 34 -12.88 -1.25 -0.59
C ILE A 34 -12.11 0.02 -0.24
N ARG A 35 -12.83 1.08 0.14
CA ARG A 35 -12.24 2.26 0.78
C ARG A 35 -12.02 1.99 2.26
N VAL A 36 -10.79 1.61 2.63
CA VAL A 36 -10.42 1.24 4.01
C VAL A 36 -10.58 2.44 4.95
N ALA A 37 -11.30 2.25 6.06
CA ALA A 37 -11.44 3.26 7.11
C ALA A 37 -10.40 3.08 8.24
N TYR A 38 -10.08 1.82 8.56
CA TYR A 38 -9.13 1.46 9.62
C TYR A 38 -8.39 0.17 9.26
N SER A 39 -7.15 0.08 9.74
CA SER A 39 -6.36 -1.15 9.78
C SER A 39 -5.63 -1.22 11.12
N SER A 40 -5.35 -2.43 11.60
CA SER A 40 -4.51 -2.66 12.79
C SER A 40 -3.07 -2.97 12.36
N VAL A 41 -2.15 -2.89 13.32
CA VAL A 41 -0.80 -3.44 13.19
C VAL A 41 -0.72 -4.74 13.98
N ASN A 42 -0.09 -5.77 13.42
CA ASN A 42 0.10 -7.09 13.99
C ASN A 42 1.57 -7.53 13.88
N TYR A 43 1.92 -8.67 14.49
CA TYR A 43 3.31 -9.15 14.55
C TYR A 43 3.89 -9.56 13.17
N LYS A 44 3.05 -9.82 12.16
CA LYS A 44 3.49 -10.25 10.82
C LYS A 44 3.68 -9.09 9.84
N ASP A 45 3.24 -7.88 10.19
CA ASP A 45 3.37 -6.72 9.31
C ASP A 45 4.83 -6.29 9.10
#